data_AF-A0A960RPA3-F1
#
_entry.id   AF-A0A960RPA3-F1
#
_cell.length_a   1.000
_cell.length_b   1.000
_cell.length_c   1.000
_cell.angle_alpha   90.00
_cell.angle_beta   90.00
_cell.angle_gamma   90.00
#
_symmetry.space_group_name_H-M   'P 1'
#
loop_
_entity.id
_entity.type
_entity.pdbx_description
1 polymer ?
#
loop_
_entity_poly.entity_id
_entity_poly.type
_entity_poly.pdbx_seq_one_letter_code
_entity_poly.pdbx_strand_id
1 'polypeptide(L)'
;VQNLWPQSSYGLKREDDYRQQLGNVALKAIPLAMRQNNSYLARRFFEEAFKVYPEQALYTYIEPLRTFAQEKELRRILLLSHYLKPISKLNPELVSVKDSPCKRRLMVGEGGFQFTLALIRKHETTHPNLASAITATEFRSPLPQEKQRIETLNALGVAVLHGVDATKIGTYFDKRFRRIHWNCPYSSNLKDVPSYQGKLEQFFISGSQLQKKGDRIHVTLRKSPEDAFEKNSHNPVLIAATGANYRLFRKRRINRKRYPKYQPTKSESGDVLFGFHYREFVFEKVCQGSAKLLDGAGYKRRAEKLCNPKIKPYTVGVNSQDPNWLYYDCSTDEDSSDYYESDEEEMEIDAKLDDGLEPFKRTRFEFQDRIGKRARDRL
;
A
#
# COMPACT_ATOMS: atom_id res chain seq x y z
N VAL A 1 26.07 -13.37 5.27
CA VAL A 1 25.09 -13.42 4.16
C VAL A 1 25.76 -13.24 2.80
N GLN A 2 26.64 -12.25 2.60
CA GLN A 2 27.37 -12.08 1.33
C GLN A 2 28.22 -13.32 0.95
N ASN A 3 28.80 -14.02 1.93
CA ASN A 3 29.59 -15.24 1.69
C ASN A 3 28.77 -16.50 1.34
N LEU A 4 27.44 -16.42 1.35
CA LEU A 4 26.58 -17.57 1.06
C LEU A 4 26.25 -17.70 -0.44
N TRP A 5 26.45 -16.62 -1.22
CA TRP A 5 26.16 -16.66 -2.64
C TRP A 5 27.28 -17.40 -3.38
N PRO A 6 26.95 -18.39 -4.23
CA PRO A 6 27.96 -19.08 -5.03
C PRO A 6 28.72 -18.07 -5.87
N GLN A 7 30.04 -17.98 -5.67
CA GLN A 7 30.91 -17.29 -6.60
C GLN A 7 30.86 -18.07 -7.91
N SER A 8 30.67 -17.36 -9.03
CA SER A 8 30.64 -17.92 -10.38
C SER A 8 32.01 -18.52 -10.73
N SER A 9 32.31 -19.71 -10.21
CA SER A 9 33.43 -20.52 -10.66
C SER A 9 32.99 -21.27 -11.92
N TYR A 10 33.57 -20.85 -13.04
CA TYR A 10 33.47 -21.51 -14.34
C TYR A 10 33.58 -23.03 -14.19
N GLY A 11 32.50 -23.77 -14.51
CA GLY A 11 32.54 -25.24 -14.54
C GLY A 11 31.31 -26.00 -14.05
N LEU A 12 30.15 -25.35 -13.84
CA LEU A 12 28.93 -26.10 -13.48
C LEU A 12 28.38 -26.87 -14.68
N LYS A 13 28.48 -28.20 -14.59
CA LYS A 13 27.78 -29.14 -15.46
C LYS A 13 26.27 -28.99 -15.20
N ARG A 14 25.55 -28.38 -16.15
CA ARG A 14 24.09 -28.20 -16.23
C ARG A 14 23.50 -27.12 -15.32
N GLU A 15 22.64 -26.29 -15.93
CA GLU A 15 21.92 -25.16 -15.31
C GLU A 15 21.09 -25.57 -14.08
N ASP A 16 20.62 -26.82 -14.05
CA ASP A 16 19.82 -27.37 -12.96
C ASP A 16 20.60 -27.49 -11.65
N ASP A 17 21.88 -27.89 -11.72
CA ASP A 17 22.73 -28.03 -10.53
C ASP A 17 22.97 -26.66 -9.87
N TYR A 18 23.16 -25.62 -10.69
CA TYR A 18 23.28 -24.25 -10.20
C TYR A 18 22.00 -23.77 -9.52
N ARG A 19 20.83 -24.00 -10.14
CA ARG A 19 19.52 -23.64 -9.56
C ARG A 19 19.29 -24.36 -8.24
N GLN A 20 19.63 -25.65 -8.14
CA GLN A 20 19.52 -26.41 -6.90
C GLN A 20 20.45 -25.88 -5.80
N GLN A 21 21.70 -25.55 -6.13
CA GLN A 21 22.63 -24.93 -5.19
C GLN A 21 22.10 -23.59 -4.68
N LEU A 22 21.58 -22.75 -5.58
CA LEU A 22 21.02 -21.45 -5.23
C LEU A 22 19.80 -21.60 -4.31
N GLY A 23 18.89 -22.53 -4.61
CA GLY A 23 17.74 -22.83 -3.77
C GLY A 23 18.15 -23.30 -2.37
N ASN A 24 19.20 -24.13 -2.26
CA ASN A 24 19.70 -24.63 -0.99
C ASN A 24 20.34 -23.53 -0.13
N VAL A 25 21.10 -22.64 -0.78
CA VAL A 25 21.64 -21.43 -0.15
C VAL A 25 20.52 -20.55 0.39
N ALA A 26 19.50 -20.30 -0.45
CA ALA A 26 18.38 -19.45 -0.09
C ALA A 26 17.57 -20.04 1.08
N LEU A 27 17.28 -21.35 1.07
CA LEU A 27 16.62 -22.05 2.19
C LEU A 27 17.34 -21.81 3.51
N LYS A 28 18.66 -22.00 3.55
CA LYS A 28 19.48 -21.80 4.77
C LYS A 28 19.54 -20.33 5.20
N ALA A 29 19.40 -19.39 4.27
CA ALA A 29 19.50 -17.96 4.53
C ALA A 29 18.21 -17.33 5.09
N ILE A 30 17.03 -17.92 4.85
CA ILE A 30 15.75 -17.47 5.40
C ILE A 30 15.79 -17.25 6.93
N PRO A 31 16.10 -18.25 7.78
CA PRO A 31 16.05 -18.08 9.23
C PRO A 31 17.16 -17.17 9.74
N LEU A 32 18.28 -17.05 9.01
CA LEU A 32 19.35 -16.10 9.33
C LEU A 32 18.88 -14.65 9.14
N ALA A 33 18.23 -14.36 8.01
CA ALA A 33 17.68 -13.03 7.74
C ALA A 33 16.56 -12.66 8.73
N MET A 34 15.69 -13.62 9.09
CA MET A 34 14.66 -13.41 10.12
C MET A 34 15.24 -13.07 11.49
N ARG A 35 16.28 -13.79 11.93
CA ARG A 35 16.98 -13.50 13.20
C ARG A 35 17.64 -12.12 13.22
N GLN A 36 17.99 -11.59 12.06
CA GLN A 36 18.51 -10.23 11.90
C GLN A 36 17.40 -9.16 11.80
N ASN A 37 16.14 -9.55 12.02
CA ASN A 37 14.96 -8.71 11.83
C ASN A 37 14.89 -8.08 10.42
N ASN A 38 15.40 -8.80 9.41
CA ASN A 38 15.44 -8.34 8.02
C ASN A 38 14.41 -9.12 7.20
N SER A 39 13.13 -8.80 7.40
CA SER A 39 11.99 -9.48 6.75
C SER A 39 12.04 -9.36 5.23
N TYR A 40 12.50 -8.23 4.69
CA TYR A 40 12.70 -8.04 3.24
C TYR A 40 13.67 -9.06 2.66
N LEU A 41 14.85 -9.18 3.29
CA LEU A 41 15.88 -10.10 2.82
C LEU A 41 15.44 -11.56 3.00
N ALA A 42 14.78 -11.87 4.11
CA ALA A 42 14.21 -13.20 4.34
C ALA A 42 13.21 -13.55 3.23
N ARG A 43 12.35 -12.60 2.83
CA ARG A 43 11.38 -12.80 1.75
C ARG A 43 12.04 -13.05 0.41
N ARG A 44 13.12 -12.32 0.08
CA ARG A 44 13.90 -12.57 -1.14
C ARG A 44 14.47 -13.98 -1.17
N PHE A 45 15.02 -14.45 -0.06
CA PHE A 45 15.47 -15.83 0.04
C PHE A 45 14.33 -16.84 -0.07
N PHE A 46 13.17 -16.56 0.52
CA PHE A 46 11.98 -17.38 0.31
C PHE A 46 11.58 -17.45 -1.16
N GLU A 47 11.46 -16.31 -1.86
CA GLU A 47 11.08 -16.25 -3.28
C GLU A 47 12.07 -17.05 -4.16
N GLU A 48 13.37 -17.02 -3.87
CA GLU A 48 14.37 -17.83 -4.60
C GLU A 48 14.30 -19.31 -4.25
N ALA A 49 14.21 -19.66 -2.96
CA ALA A 49 14.08 -21.03 -2.50
C ALA A 49 12.80 -21.70 -3.04
N PHE A 50 11.70 -20.96 -3.07
CA PHE A 50 10.39 -21.45 -3.47
C PHE A 50 10.34 -21.90 -4.94
N LYS A 51 11.14 -21.31 -5.81
CA LYS A 51 11.25 -21.72 -7.23
C LYS A 51 11.75 -23.15 -7.40
N VAL A 52 12.49 -23.67 -6.42
CA VAL A 52 13.16 -24.98 -6.48
C VAL A 52 12.56 -25.96 -5.47
N TYR A 53 12.30 -25.48 -4.24
CA TYR A 53 11.85 -26.28 -3.09
C TYR A 53 10.62 -25.64 -2.43
N PRO A 54 9.46 -25.63 -3.11
CA PRO A 54 8.29 -24.85 -2.67
C PRO A 54 7.79 -25.23 -1.27
N GLU A 55 7.71 -26.53 -0.97
CA GLU A 55 7.23 -27.02 0.33
C GLU A 55 8.24 -26.72 1.45
N GLN A 56 9.52 -27.02 1.24
CA GLN A 56 10.58 -26.77 2.23
C GLN A 56 10.74 -25.27 2.49
N ALA A 57 10.70 -24.45 1.44
CA ALA A 57 10.80 -23.00 1.56
C ALA A 57 9.66 -22.44 2.39
N LEU A 58 8.45 -22.96 2.19
CA LEU A 58 7.29 -22.53 2.94
C LEU A 58 7.40 -22.86 4.43
N TYR A 59 7.71 -24.11 4.80
CA TYR A 59 7.89 -24.48 6.21
C TYR A 59 9.03 -23.69 6.86
N THR A 60 10.15 -23.52 6.14
CA THR A 60 11.31 -22.77 6.63
C THR A 60 10.98 -21.29 6.86
N TYR A 61 10.03 -20.73 6.11
CA TYR A 61 9.61 -19.33 6.23
C TYR A 61 8.52 -19.12 7.29
N ILE A 62 7.53 -20.01 7.35
CA ILE A 62 6.37 -19.89 8.27
C ILE A 62 6.78 -20.01 9.74
N GLU A 63 7.64 -20.97 10.09
CA GLU A 63 8.01 -21.20 11.49
C GLU A 63 8.64 -19.97 12.16
N PRO A 64 9.63 -19.30 11.53
CA PRO A 64 10.11 -18.01 12.03
C PRO A 64 9.02 -16.94 12.12
N LEU A 65 8.13 -16.84 11.13
CA LEU A 65 7.07 -15.82 11.14
C LEU A 65 6.12 -15.97 12.33
N ARG A 66 5.77 -17.22 12.68
CA ARG A 66 5.01 -17.55 13.91
C ARG A 66 5.79 -17.12 15.15
N THR A 67 7.05 -17.53 15.22
CA THR A 67 7.93 -17.25 16.37
C THR A 67 8.13 -15.75 16.63
N PHE A 68 8.27 -14.96 15.57
CA PHE A 68 8.50 -13.52 15.65
C PHE A 68 7.20 -12.68 15.62
N ALA A 69 6.03 -13.31 15.74
CA ALA A 69 4.72 -12.66 15.69
C ALA A 69 4.53 -11.72 14.48
N GLN A 70 5.10 -12.09 13.32
CA GLN A 70 4.99 -11.33 12.08
C GLN A 70 3.69 -11.67 11.34
N GLU A 71 2.54 -11.47 12.01
CA GLU A 71 1.22 -11.91 11.53
C GLU A 71 0.91 -11.49 10.10
N LYS A 72 1.26 -10.25 9.73
CA LYS A 72 1.01 -9.72 8.40
C LYS A 72 1.72 -10.49 7.29
N GLU A 73 2.98 -10.81 7.51
CA GLU A 73 3.78 -11.56 6.54
C GLU A 73 3.37 -13.05 6.57
N LEU A 74 3.00 -13.58 7.74
CA LEU A 74 2.42 -14.92 7.87
C LEU A 74 1.14 -15.08 7.04
N ARG A 75 0.17 -14.17 7.22
CA ARG A 75 -1.08 -14.16 6.44
C ARG A 75 -0.81 -14.12 4.95
N ARG A 76 0.09 -13.23 4.51
CA ARG A 76 0.48 -13.10 3.11
C ARG A 76 1.01 -14.42 2.55
N ILE A 77 1.89 -15.09 3.29
CA ILE A 77 2.53 -16.34 2.86
C ILE A 77 1.55 -17.50 2.86
N LEU A 78 0.66 -17.59 3.85
CA LEU A 78 -0.42 -18.58 3.86
C LEU A 78 -1.30 -18.45 2.61
N LEU A 79 -1.70 -17.23 2.26
CA LEU A 79 -2.51 -16.97 1.07
C LEU A 79 -1.77 -17.28 -0.23
N LEU A 80 -0.47 -16.97 -0.31
CA LEU A 80 0.36 -17.33 -1.46
C LEU A 80 0.57 -18.85 -1.58
N SER A 81 0.75 -19.56 -0.47
CA SER A 81 0.96 -21.01 -0.49
C SER A 81 -0.24 -21.77 -1.03
N HIS A 82 -1.45 -21.34 -0.70
CA HIS A 82 -2.67 -21.96 -1.22
C HIS A 82 -2.73 -21.91 -2.75
N TYR A 83 -2.27 -20.80 -3.33
CA TYR A 83 -2.24 -20.62 -4.79
C TYR A 83 -1.21 -21.55 -5.47
N LEU A 84 -0.08 -21.81 -4.80
CA LEU A 84 1.04 -22.50 -5.41
C LEU A 84 0.95 -24.03 -5.26
N LYS A 85 0.46 -24.53 -4.12
CA LYS A 85 0.09 -25.94 -3.90
C LYS A 85 -0.69 -26.07 -2.57
N PRO A 86 -1.89 -26.68 -2.54
CA PRO A 86 -2.61 -26.91 -1.29
C PRO A 86 -1.78 -27.81 -0.37
N ILE A 87 -1.36 -27.29 0.79
CA ILE A 87 -0.63 -28.06 1.80
C ILE A 87 -1.60 -28.33 2.95
N SER A 88 -2.03 -29.58 3.06
CA SER A 88 -3.08 -30.01 4.00
C SER A 88 -2.84 -29.59 5.45
N LYS A 89 -1.57 -29.55 5.89
CA LYS A 89 -1.17 -29.16 7.25
C LYS A 89 -1.37 -27.68 7.58
N LEU A 90 -1.54 -26.80 6.59
CA LEU A 90 -1.74 -25.35 6.78
C LEU A 90 -3.21 -24.94 6.67
N ASN A 91 -4.11 -25.89 6.43
CA ASN A 91 -5.52 -25.62 6.14
C ASN A 91 -6.27 -24.84 7.26
N PRO A 92 -6.10 -25.13 8.57
CA PRO A 92 -6.87 -24.43 9.60
C PRO A 92 -6.53 -22.93 9.70
N GLU A 93 -5.23 -22.58 9.72
CA GLU A 93 -4.79 -21.18 9.73
C GLU A 93 -5.19 -20.47 8.44
N LEU A 94 -5.10 -21.16 7.29
CA LEU A 94 -5.50 -20.61 6.01
C LEU A 94 -7.00 -20.29 5.96
N VAL A 95 -7.86 -21.17 6.48
CA VAL A 95 -9.31 -20.95 6.57
C VAL A 95 -9.59 -19.70 7.41
N SER A 96 -8.99 -19.60 8.60
CA SER A 96 -9.12 -18.42 9.47
C SER A 96 -8.69 -17.12 8.77
N VAL A 97 -7.60 -17.13 8.01
CA VAL A 97 -7.13 -15.97 7.24
C VAL A 97 -8.09 -15.62 6.10
N LYS A 98 -8.60 -16.63 5.37
CA LYS A 98 -9.55 -16.40 4.28
C LYS A 98 -10.87 -15.84 4.76
N ASP A 99 -11.33 -16.27 5.92
CA ASP A 99 -12.59 -15.83 6.52
C ASP A 99 -12.45 -14.46 7.22
N SER A 100 -11.22 -13.96 7.37
CA SER A 100 -10.98 -12.66 7.97
C SER A 100 -11.58 -11.52 7.12
N PRO A 101 -12.17 -10.50 7.74
CA PRO A 101 -12.74 -9.37 7.02
C PRO A 101 -11.65 -8.55 6.32
N CYS A 102 -11.92 -8.17 5.07
CA CYS A 102 -11.09 -7.24 4.33
C CYS A 102 -11.38 -5.79 4.76
N LYS A 103 -10.35 -4.94 4.74
CA LYS A 103 -10.46 -3.50 4.96
C LYS A 103 -11.45 -2.89 3.98
N ARG A 104 -12.48 -2.21 4.49
CA ARG A 104 -13.46 -1.48 3.65
C ARG A 104 -12.78 -0.50 2.70
N ARG A 105 -13.21 -0.53 1.44
CA ARG A 105 -12.67 0.30 0.35
C ARG A 105 -13.76 1.09 -0.35
N LEU A 106 -13.47 2.35 -0.63
CA LEU A 106 -14.28 3.20 -1.49
C LEU A 106 -13.52 3.46 -2.79
N MET A 107 -14.10 3.13 -3.94
CA MET A 107 -13.60 3.49 -5.26
C MET A 107 -14.44 4.65 -5.79
N VAL A 108 -13.80 5.76 -6.11
CA VAL A 108 -14.44 7.02 -6.48
C VAL A 108 -14.16 7.34 -7.94
N GLY A 109 -15.21 7.67 -8.70
CA GLY A 109 -15.10 8.03 -10.12
C GLY A 109 -14.54 6.90 -10.97
N GLU A 110 -15.10 5.69 -10.83
CA GLU A 110 -14.61 4.47 -11.49
C GLU A 110 -14.73 4.49 -13.02
N GLY A 111 -15.47 5.45 -13.59
CA GLY A 111 -15.76 5.54 -15.01
C GLY A 111 -16.50 4.29 -15.47
N GLY A 112 -15.77 3.39 -16.12
CA GLY A 112 -16.31 2.12 -16.59
C GLY A 112 -16.30 0.99 -15.56
N PHE A 113 -15.83 1.17 -14.32
CA PHE A 113 -15.70 0.08 -13.32
C PHE A 113 -14.69 -1.03 -13.69
N GLN A 114 -13.82 -0.78 -14.67
CA GLN A 114 -12.79 -1.76 -15.07
C GLN A 114 -11.72 -1.95 -14.00
N PHE A 115 -11.35 -0.88 -13.29
CA PHE A 115 -10.32 -0.95 -12.28
C PHE A 115 -10.73 -1.83 -11.11
N THR A 116 -11.93 -1.62 -10.55
CA THR A 116 -12.46 -2.46 -9.48
C THR A 116 -12.49 -3.94 -9.86
N LEU A 117 -12.98 -4.26 -11.06
CA LEU A 117 -13.04 -5.64 -11.53
C LEU A 117 -11.64 -6.26 -11.68
N ALA A 118 -10.68 -5.51 -12.22
CA ALA A 118 -9.30 -5.96 -12.35
C ALA A 118 -8.63 -6.17 -10.98
N LEU A 119 -8.90 -5.29 -10.01
CA LEU A 119 -8.41 -5.42 -8.64
C LEU A 119 -8.95 -6.69 -7.98
N ILE A 120 -10.27 -6.95 -8.09
CA ILE A 120 -10.89 -8.14 -7.50
C ILE A 120 -10.29 -9.40 -8.13
N ARG A 121 -10.25 -9.49 -9.47
CA ARG A 121 -9.68 -10.64 -10.18
C ARG A 121 -8.23 -10.92 -9.81
N LYS A 122 -7.42 -9.88 -9.67
CA LYS A 122 -6.03 -10.03 -9.23
C LYS A 122 -5.94 -10.69 -7.85
N HIS A 123 -6.90 -10.41 -6.98
CA HIS A 123 -6.87 -10.83 -5.59
C HIS A 123 -7.88 -11.93 -5.24
N GLU A 124 -8.60 -12.49 -6.21
CA GLU A 124 -9.68 -13.46 -5.98
C GLU A 124 -9.22 -14.69 -5.17
N THR A 125 -7.99 -15.14 -5.39
CA THR A 125 -7.41 -16.31 -4.70
C THR A 125 -6.83 -15.96 -3.34
N THR A 126 -6.32 -14.74 -3.17
CA THR A 126 -5.61 -14.30 -1.97
C THR A 126 -6.50 -13.54 -1.00
N HIS A 127 -7.61 -12.99 -1.47
CA HIS A 127 -8.54 -12.16 -0.70
C HIS A 127 -9.96 -12.41 -1.23
N PRO A 128 -10.52 -13.62 -0.99
CA PRO A 128 -11.84 -13.98 -1.52
C PRO A 128 -12.94 -13.02 -1.07
N ASN A 129 -12.80 -12.44 0.12
CA ASN A 129 -13.74 -11.48 0.70
C ASN A 129 -13.46 -10.01 0.31
N LEU A 130 -12.58 -9.76 -0.67
CA LEU A 130 -12.25 -8.39 -1.08
C LEU A 130 -13.43 -7.69 -1.74
N ALA A 131 -14.20 -8.40 -2.56
CA ALA A 131 -15.30 -7.81 -3.34
C ALA A 131 -16.39 -7.25 -2.43
N SER A 132 -16.81 -8.00 -1.40
CA SER A 132 -17.80 -7.56 -0.41
C SER A 132 -17.33 -6.38 0.45
N ALA A 133 -16.03 -6.13 0.54
CA ALA A 133 -15.46 -4.98 1.23
C ALA A 133 -15.38 -3.72 0.36
N ILE A 134 -15.76 -3.78 -0.93
CA ILE A 134 -15.65 -2.64 -1.86
C ILE A 134 -17.02 -1.99 -2.07
N THR A 135 -17.04 -0.65 -1.95
CA THR A 135 -18.08 0.22 -2.51
C THR A 135 -17.46 0.95 -3.70
N ALA A 136 -18.02 0.77 -4.90
CA ALA A 136 -17.54 1.40 -6.13
C ALA A 136 -18.55 2.45 -6.60
N THR A 137 -18.06 3.64 -6.95
CA THR A 137 -18.92 4.80 -7.19
C THR A 137 -18.55 5.52 -8.49
N GLU A 138 -19.56 6.09 -9.12
CA GLU A 138 -19.43 6.97 -10.28
C GLU A 138 -20.38 8.17 -10.14
N PHE A 139 -20.01 9.34 -10.66
CA PHE A 139 -20.85 10.53 -10.63
C PHE A 139 -21.98 10.44 -11.67
N ARG A 140 -21.65 10.02 -12.90
CA ARG A 140 -22.63 9.91 -13.99
C ARG A 140 -23.50 8.65 -13.87
N SER A 141 -24.60 8.62 -14.62
CA SER A 141 -25.39 7.41 -14.86
C SER A 141 -24.59 6.34 -15.62
N PRO A 142 -24.92 5.05 -15.44
CA PRO A 142 -24.26 3.96 -16.14
C PRO A 142 -24.52 3.99 -17.65
N LEU A 143 -23.48 3.72 -18.44
CA LEU A 143 -23.60 3.58 -19.90
C LEU A 143 -24.00 2.13 -20.26
N PRO A 144 -24.66 1.89 -21.41
CA PRO A 144 -25.09 0.55 -21.81
C PRO A 144 -23.98 -0.50 -21.77
N GLN A 145 -22.78 -0.16 -22.25
CA GLN A 145 -21.60 -1.05 -22.26
C GLN A 145 -21.04 -1.38 -20.87
N GLU A 146 -21.51 -0.73 -19.81
CA GLU A 146 -21.06 -0.96 -18.43
C GLU A 146 -21.97 -1.92 -17.69
N LYS A 147 -23.21 -2.13 -18.16
CA LYS A 147 -24.25 -2.92 -17.46
C LYS A 147 -23.76 -4.31 -17.08
N GLN A 148 -23.23 -5.07 -18.03
CA GLN A 148 -22.72 -6.43 -17.77
C GLN A 148 -21.61 -6.43 -16.70
N ARG A 149 -20.76 -5.38 -16.70
CA ARG A 149 -19.67 -5.26 -15.72
C ARG A 149 -20.20 -4.93 -14.33
N ILE A 150 -21.18 -4.03 -14.25
CA ILE A 150 -21.87 -3.67 -13.01
C ILE A 150 -22.60 -4.89 -12.44
N GLU A 151 -23.32 -5.65 -13.28
CA GLU A 151 -23.98 -6.90 -12.89
C GLU A 151 -22.97 -7.91 -12.34
N THR A 152 -21.83 -8.08 -13.02
CA THR A 152 -20.74 -8.95 -12.54
C THR A 152 -20.23 -8.49 -11.18
N LEU A 153 -20.01 -7.19 -10.99
CA LEU A 153 -19.51 -6.64 -9.72
C LEU A 153 -20.52 -6.81 -8.58
N ASN A 154 -21.80 -6.55 -8.83
CA ASN A 154 -22.86 -6.79 -7.86
C ASN A 154 -22.98 -8.28 -7.50
N ALA A 155 -22.86 -9.18 -8.48
CA ALA A 155 -22.86 -10.63 -8.23
C ALA A 155 -21.66 -11.10 -7.39
N LEU A 156 -20.52 -10.39 -7.48
CA LEU A 156 -19.35 -10.62 -6.61
C LEU A 156 -19.49 -9.96 -5.23
N GLY A 157 -20.57 -9.22 -4.96
CA GLY A 157 -20.84 -8.55 -3.68
C GLY A 157 -20.33 -7.11 -3.57
N VAL A 158 -19.87 -6.50 -4.66
CA VAL A 158 -19.48 -5.08 -4.67
C VAL A 158 -20.73 -4.21 -4.61
N ALA A 159 -20.74 -3.21 -3.73
CA ALA A 159 -21.79 -2.19 -3.73
C ALA A 159 -21.49 -1.13 -4.80
N VAL A 160 -22.22 -1.15 -5.93
CA VAL A 160 -22.07 -0.16 -7.01
C VAL A 160 -23.08 0.98 -6.86
N LEU A 161 -22.60 2.23 -6.77
CA LEU A 161 -23.43 3.43 -6.61
C LEU A 161 -23.14 4.45 -7.72
N HIS A 162 -24.16 5.22 -8.12
CA HIS A 162 -24.05 6.31 -9.08
C HIS A 162 -24.48 7.64 -8.44
N GLY A 163 -24.18 8.78 -9.07
CA GLY A 163 -24.53 10.10 -8.54
C GLY A 163 -23.64 10.60 -7.39
N VAL A 164 -22.49 9.95 -7.16
CA VAL A 164 -21.60 10.30 -6.05
C VAL A 164 -20.55 11.30 -6.52
N ASP A 165 -20.61 12.52 -5.99
CA ASP A 165 -19.59 13.55 -6.23
C ASP A 165 -18.35 13.28 -5.35
N ALA A 166 -17.20 13.08 -6.01
CA ALA A 166 -15.92 12.83 -5.37
C ALA A 166 -15.55 13.91 -4.33
N THR A 167 -15.92 15.17 -4.58
CA THR A 167 -15.61 16.29 -3.68
C THR A 167 -16.48 16.32 -2.43
N LYS A 168 -17.50 15.46 -2.34
CA LYS A 168 -18.50 15.45 -1.27
C LYS A 168 -18.74 14.05 -0.67
N ILE A 169 -17.84 13.10 -0.86
CA ILE A 169 -17.97 11.71 -0.37
C ILE A 169 -18.32 11.60 1.14
N GLY A 170 -17.81 12.50 1.98
CA GLY A 170 -18.12 12.58 3.41
C GLY A 170 -19.60 12.90 3.72
N THR A 171 -20.36 13.42 2.75
CA THR A 171 -21.80 13.67 2.89
C THR A 171 -22.66 12.48 2.44
N TYR A 172 -22.11 11.58 1.60
CA TYR A 172 -22.83 10.41 1.09
C TYR A 172 -22.68 9.17 1.97
N PHE A 173 -21.64 9.15 2.82
CA PHE A 173 -21.31 7.98 3.63
C PHE A 173 -21.14 8.38 5.08
N ASP A 174 -21.70 7.57 5.96
CA ASP A 174 -21.55 7.64 7.42
C ASP A 174 -20.52 6.63 7.96
N LYS A 175 -20.03 5.73 7.09
CA LYS A 175 -19.12 4.64 7.44
C LYS A 175 -17.65 4.96 7.14
N ARG A 176 -16.75 4.48 8.00
CA ARG A 176 -15.30 4.56 7.80
C ARG A 176 -14.83 3.72 6.61
N PHE A 177 -13.93 4.27 5.80
CA PHE A 177 -13.23 3.53 4.74
C PHE A 177 -11.72 3.55 4.97
N ARG A 178 -11.15 2.40 5.33
CA ARG A 178 -9.70 2.29 5.55
C ARG A 178 -8.89 2.59 4.29
N ARG A 179 -9.46 2.39 3.09
CA ARG A 179 -8.84 2.71 1.80
C ARG A 179 -9.84 3.47 0.92
N ILE A 180 -9.45 4.64 0.41
CA ILE A 180 -10.22 5.37 -0.61
C ILE A 180 -9.35 5.45 -1.86
N HIS A 181 -9.90 5.17 -3.02
CA HIS A 181 -9.21 5.20 -4.32
C HIS A 181 -9.89 6.21 -5.23
N TRP A 182 -9.12 7.10 -5.84
CA TRP A 182 -9.59 7.98 -6.90
C TRP A 182 -8.64 7.87 -8.09
N ASN A 183 -9.06 7.10 -9.09
CA ASN A 183 -8.21 6.72 -10.21
C ASN A 183 -8.42 7.65 -11.40
N CYS A 184 -7.36 8.32 -11.84
CA CYS A 184 -7.37 9.18 -13.02
C CYS A 184 -8.52 10.22 -12.97
N PRO A 185 -8.60 11.04 -11.90
CA PRO A 185 -9.66 12.03 -11.74
C PRO A 185 -9.77 12.89 -13.01
N TYR A 186 -10.94 12.84 -13.65
CA TYR A 186 -11.18 13.61 -14.86
C TYR A 186 -11.52 15.06 -14.51
N SER A 187 -10.88 16.00 -15.20
CA SER A 187 -11.33 17.39 -15.29
C SER A 187 -11.64 17.69 -16.76
N SER A 188 -12.78 18.33 -17.02
CA SER A 188 -13.15 18.81 -18.35
C SER A 188 -12.10 19.78 -18.92
N ASN A 189 -11.35 20.45 -18.05
CA ASN A 189 -10.22 21.29 -18.41
C ASN A 189 -9.02 21.00 -17.51
N LEU A 190 -8.06 20.21 -17.98
CA LEU A 190 -6.79 19.96 -17.27
C LEU A 190 -5.86 21.17 -17.28
N LYS A 191 -6.11 22.16 -18.16
CA LYS A 191 -5.34 23.41 -18.23
C LYS A 191 -5.81 24.43 -17.17
N ASP A 192 -7.00 24.23 -16.59
CA ASP A 192 -7.51 25.01 -15.46
C ASP A 192 -6.99 24.41 -14.14
N VAL A 193 -5.72 24.72 -13.86
CA VAL A 193 -5.01 24.24 -12.67
C VAL A 193 -5.73 24.62 -11.37
N PRO A 194 -6.22 25.87 -11.17
CA PRO A 194 -6.96 26.24 -9.96
C PRO A 194 -8.21 25.37 -9.74
N SER A 195 -9.01 25.12 -10.78
CA SER A 195 -10.21 24.27 -10.67
C SER A 195 -9.85 22.82 -10.34
N TYR A 196 -8.79 22.28 -10.96
CA TYR A 196 -8.32 20.93 -10.66
C TYR A 196 -7.78 20.79 -9.23
N GLN A 197 -6.98 21.76 -8.78
CA GLN A 197 -6.46 21.80 -7.41
C GLN A 197 -7.60 21.88 -6.38
N GLY A 198 -8.58 22.77 -6.59
CA GLY A 198 -9.73 22.89 -5.70
C GLY A 198 -10.52 21.59 -5.56
N LYS A 199 -10.69 20.82 -6.66
CA LYS A 199 -11.33 19.49 -6.61
C LYS A 199 -10.53 18.48 -5.79
N LEU A 200 -9.20 18.47 -5.91
CA LEU A 200 -8.34 17.61 -5.11
C LEU A 200 -8.44 17.98 -3.63
N GLU A 201 -8.36 19.26 -3.30
CA GLU A 201 -8.48 19.75 -1.92
C GLU A 201 -9.81 19.33 -1.29
N GLN A 202 -10.93 19.57 -1.99
CA GLN A 202 -12.24 19.19 -1.48
C GLN A 202 -12.40 17.68 -1.35
N PHE A 203 -11.88 16.88 -2.29
CA PHE A 203 -11.87 15.43 -2.17
C PHE A 203 -11.11 14.95 -0.92
N PHE A 204 -9.91 15.48 -0.67
CA PHE A 204 -9.13 15.09 0.50
C PHE A 204 -9.77 15.55 1.81
N ILE A 205 -10.36 16.75 1.84
CA ILE A 205 -11.16 17.24 2.98
C ILE A 205 -12.34 16.30 3.24
N SER A 206 -13.10 15.98 2.20
CA SER A 206 -14.27 15.11 2.29
C SER A 206 -13.91 13.69 2.71
N GLY A 207 -12.87 13.10 2.11
CA GLY A 207 -12.36 11.77 2.48
C GLY A 207 -11.81 11.71 3.90
N SER A 208 -11.28 12.82 4.43
CA SER A 208 -10.79 12.89 5.80
C SER A 208 -11.88 12.72 6.87
N GLN A 209 -13.14 13.00 6.52
CA GLN A 209 -14.30 12.78 7.39
C GLN A 209 -14.61 11.28 7.55
N LEU A 210 -14.18 10.47 6.58
CA LEU A 210 -14.41 9.02 6.52
C LEU A 210 -13.21 8.20 7.02
N GLN A 211 -12.15 8.84 7.51
CA GLN A 211 -10.85 8.21 7.78
C GLN A 211 -10.24 8.62 9.12
N LYS A 212 -9.62 7.63 9.79
CA LYS A 212 -8.82 7.81 11.00
C LYS A 212 -7.32 7.73 10.68
N LYS A 213 -6.47 8.02 11.69
CA LYS A 213 -5.02 7.83 11.60
C LYS A 213 -4.68 6.42 11.08
N GLY A 214 -3.72 6.32 10.16
CA GLY A 214 -3.31 5.07 9.50
C GLY A 214 -4.15 4.64 8.28
N ASP A 215 -5.32 5.27 8.06
CA ASP A 215 -6.10 5.06 6.84
C ASP A 215 -5.42 5.71 5.64
N ARG A 216 -5.77 5.24 4.43
CA ARG A 216 -5.07 5.65 3.22
C ARG A 216 -5.98 6.10 2.10
N ILE A 217 -5.50 7.11 1.37
CA ILE A 217 -6.06 7.56 0.11
C ILE A 217 -5.08 7.22 -1.00
N HIS A 218 -5.58 6.63 -2.08
CA HIS A 218 -4.83 6.24 -3.25
C HIS A 218 -5.31 7.10 -4.42
N VAL A 219 -4.42 7.87 -5.02
CA VAL A 219 -4.73 8.71 -6.18
C VAL A 219 -3.86 8.29 -7.34
N THR A 220 -4.48 7.96 -8.47
CA THR A 220 -3.75 7.65 -9.70
C THR A 220 -3.76 8.85 -10.62
N LEU A 221 -2.59 9.31 -11.06
CA LEU A 221 -2.46 10.41 -12.02
C LEU A 221 -1.76 9.93 -13.30
N ARG A 222 -2.22 10.45 -14.44
CA ARG A 222 -1.54 10.29 -15.74
C ARG A 222 -0.46 11.36 -15.86
N LYS A 223 0.79 10.93 -16.05
CA LYS A 223 1.95 11.69 -16.51
C LYS A 223 1.90 11.66 -18.04
N SER A 224 1.60 12.75 -18.73
CA SER A 224 1.68 12.72 -20.20
C SER A 224 3.13 13.00 -20.67
N PRO A 225 3.50 12.63 -21.91
CA PRO A 225 4.82 12.90 -22.49
C PRO A 225 5.09 14.40 -22.66
N GLU A 226 4.08 15.18 -23.07
CA GLU A 226 4.12 16.65 -23.11
C GLU A 226 3.80 17.27 -21.74
N ASP A 227 2.96 16.60 -20.94
CA ASP A 227 2.63 16.92 -19.54
C ASP A 227 3.67 16.29 -18.58
N ALA A 228 4.94 16.56 -18.85
CA ALA A 228 5.75 17.02 -17.74
C ALA A 228 5.07 18.30 -17.23
N PHE A 229 4.02 18.16 -16.39
CA PHE A 229 3.40 19.23 -15.60
C PHE A 229 4.50 20.26 -15.34
N GLU A 230 4.45 21.40 -16.02
CA GLU A 230 5.59 22.29 -16.17
C GLU A 230 6.18 22.58 -14.80
N LYS A 231 7.32 21.93 -14.55
CA LYS A 231 8.13 21.99 -13.34
C LYS A 231 7.45 21.44 -12.09
N ASN A 232 8.26 20.77 -11.27
CA ASN A 232 7.96 20.24 -9.94
C ASN A 232 7.50 21.31 -8.92
N SER A 233 7.04 22.48 -9.35
CA SER A 233 6.83 23.62 -8.48
C SER A 233 5.49 23.60 -7.76
N HIS A 234 4.44 22.84 -8.14
CA HIS A 234 3.11 22.99 -7.48
C HIS A 234 2.31 21.72 -7.14
N ASN A 235 2.91 20.53 -7.18
CA ASN A 235 2.25 19.21 -7.06
C ASN A 235 0.90 19.20 -6.28
N PRO A 236 -0.24 19.42 -6.96
CA PRO A 236 -1.49 19.85 -6.30
C PRO A 236 -2.11 18.73 -5.46
N VAL A 237 -1.85 17.47 -5.81
CA VAL A 237 -2.30 16.32 -5.01
C VAL A 237 -1.59 16.26 -3.65
N LEU A 238 -0.33 16.68 -3.57
CA LEU A 238 0.41 16.73 -2.31
C LEU A 238 -0.07 17.88 -1.43
N ILE A 239 -0.30 19.05 -2.02
CA ILE A 239 -0.83 20.23 -1.32
C ILE A 239 -2.19 19.87 -0.72
N ALA A 240 -3.10 19.35 -1.53
CA ALA A 240 -4.42 18.89 -1.09
C ALA A 240 -4.34 17.85 0.04
N ALA A 241 -3.51 16.81 -0.12
CA ALA A 241 -3.32 15.78 0.89
C ALA A 241 -2.78 16.37 2.21
N THR A 242 -1.76 17.23 2.13
CA THR A 242 -1.16 17.89 3.30
C THR A 242 -2.19 18.76 4.02
N GLY A 243 -3.00 19.52 3.27
CA GLY A 243 -4.10 20.33 3.80
C GLY A 243 -5.14 19.51 4.58
N ALA A 244 -5.31 18.23 4.23
CA ALA A 244 -6.20 17.31 4.92
C ALA A 244 -5.50 16.37 5.93
N ASN A 245 -4.27 16.69 6.37
CA ASN A 245 -3.48 15.92 7.34
C ASN A 245 -3.08 14.52 6.86
N TYR A 246 -2.81 14.38 5.57
CA TYR A 246 -2.22 13.20 4.99
C TYR A 246 -0.75 13.43 4.63
N ARG A 247 0.08 12.42 4.86
CA ARG A 247 1.45 12.37 4.35
C ARG A 247 1.52 11.47 3.14
N LEU A 248 2.41 11.77 2.19
CA LEU A 248 2.75 10.81 1.15
C LEU A 248 3.42 9.60 1.79
N PHE A 249 2.76 8.44 1.70
CA PHE A 249 3.26 7.19 2.23
C PHE A 249 4.09 6.45 1.18
N ARG A 250 3.59 6.33 -0.06
CA ARG A 250 4.25 5.63 -1.17
C ARG A 250 3.91 6.25 -2.53
N LYS A 251 4.80 6.04 -3.50
CA LYS A 251 4.57 6.33 -4.92
C LYS A 251 4.97 5.12 -5.75
N ARG A 252 4.13 4.75 -6.71
CA ARG A 252 4.26 3.47 -7.43
C ARG A 252 3.85 3.58 -8.89
N ARG A 253 4.43 2.73 -9.74
CA ARG A 253 3.99 2.54 -11.12
C ARG A 253 2.73 1.70 -11.19
N ILE A 254 1.77 2.15 -11.99
CA ILE A 254 0.66 1.32 -12.43
C ILE A 254 1.03 0.70 -13.76
N ASN A 255 0.89 -0.62 -13.86
CA ASN A 255 1.18 -1.37 -15.07
C ASN A 255 0.39 -2.70 -15.06
N ARG A 256 0.48 -3.45 -16.15
CA ARG A 256 -0.19 -4.75 -16.31
C ARG A 256 0.28 -5.82 -15.35
N LYS A 257 1.53 -5.76 -14.88
CA LYS A 257 2.02 -6.66 -13.84
C LYS A 257 1.30 -6.42 -12.51
N ARG A 258 1.00 -5.16 -12.20
CA ARG A 258 0.32 -4.76 -10.96
C ARG A 258 -1.19 -4.90 -11.04
N TYR A 259 -1.83 -4.62 -12.17
CA TYR A 259 -3.27 -4.80 -12.37
C TYR A 259 -3.51 -5.50 -13.71
N PRO A 260 -3.41 -6.84 -13.72
CA PRO A 260 -3.68 -7.62 -14.93
C PRO A 260 -5.11 -7.32 -15.42
N LYS A 261 -5.28 -7.16 -16.74
CA LYS A 261 -6.58 -6.88 -17.40
C LYS A 261 -7.18 -5.49 -17.16
N TYR A 262 -6.53 -4.58 -16.43
CA TYR A 262 -6.99 -3.18 -16.38
C TYR A 262 -6.58 -2.43 -17.66
N GLN A 263 -7.57 -1.87 -18.37
CA GLN A 263 -7.39 -1.07 -19.57
C GLN A 263 -8.13 0.28 -19.42
N PRO A 264 -7.44 1.41 -19.23
CA PRO A 264 -8.10 2.70 -19.09
C PRO A 264 -8.78 3.10 -20.41
N THR A 265 -10.05 3.49 -20.34
CA THR A 265 -10.92 3.69 -21.52
C THR A 265 -10.50 4.84 -22.44
N LYS A 266 -9.61 5.74 -22.02
CA LYS A 266 -9.16 6.93 -22.80
C LYS A 266 -7.66 6.91 -23.18
N SER A 267 -7.01 5.75 -23.26
CA SER A 267 -5.66 5.68 -23.85
C SER A 267 -5.77 5.53 -25.37
N GLU A 268 -5.80 6.65 -26.09
CA GLU A 268 -5.78 6.71 -27.56
C GLU A 268 -4.57 5.99 -28.19
N SER A 269 -3.53 5.69 -27.41
CA SER A 269 -2.24 5.13 -27.86
C SER A 269 -2.04 3.63 -27.57
N GLY A 270 -3.06 2.92 -27.11
CA GLY A 270 -2.93 1.49 -26.84
C GLY A 270 -1.86 1.13 -25.80
N ASP A 271 -1.64 -0.17 -25.67
CA ASP A 271 -1.01 -0.87 -24.54
C ASP A 271 0.41 -0.46 -24.14
N VAL A 272 1.15 0.23 -24.98
CA VAL A 272 2.60 0.43 -24.81
C VAL A 272 2.90 1.45 -23.69
N LEU A 273 1.96 2.35 -23.40
CA LEU A 273 2.18 3.52 -22.55
C LEU A 273 1.58 3.39 -21.14
N PHE A 274 0.74 2.39 -20.90
CA PHE A 274 0.03 2.21 -19.62
C PHE A 274 0.96 2.11 -18.40
N GLY A 275 2.19 1.62 -18.58
CA GLY A 275 3.21 1.51 -17.52
C GLY A 275 4.06 2.77 -17.29
N PHE A 276 4.31 3.53 -18.35
CA PHE A 276 5.22 4.69 -18.30
C PHE A 276 4.52 5.93 -17.74
N HIS A 277 3.23 6.05 -18.07
CA HIS A 277 2.47 7.28 -17.90
C HIS A 277 1.54 7.29 -16.69
N TYR A 278 1.45 6.24 -15.88
CA TYR A 278 0.56 6.27 -14.70
C TYR A 278 1.33 6.08 -13.39
N ARG A 279 1.01 6.90 -12.39
CA ARG A 279 1.56 6.80 -11.05
C ARG A 279 0.44 6.79 -10.02
N GLU A 280 0.50 5.82 -9.12
CA GLU A 280 -0.29 5.76 -7.91
C GLU A 280 0.47 6.50 -6.80
N PHE A 281 -0.20 7.46 -6.16
CA PHE A 281 0.25 8.14 -4.96
C PHE A 281 -0.60 7.63 -3.79
N VAL A 282 0.06 7.06 -2.80
CA VAL A 282 -0.59 6.54 -1.60
C VAL A 282 -0.31 7.50 -0.46
N PHE A 283 -1.36 8.02 0.12
CA PHE A 283 -1.34 8.96 1.21
C PHE A 283 -1.86 8.29 2.48
N GLU A 284 -1.25 8.58 3.62
CA GLU A 284 -1.65 8.03 4.91
C GLU A 284 -2.05 9.15 5.87
N LYS A 285 -3.21 8.99 6.52
CA LYS A 285 -3.75 9.94 7.49
C LYS A 285 -2.87 9.91 8.74
N VAL A 286 -2.34 11.06 9.15
CA VAL A 286 -1.39 11.12 10.28
C VAL A 286 -2.05 11.56 11.58
N CYS A 287 -3.06 12.41 11.50
CA CYS A 287 -3.81 12.86 12.67
C CYS A 287 -5.27 13.15 12.34
N GLN A 288 -6.10 13.01 13.38
CA GLN A 288 -7.46 13.55 13.38
C GLN A 288 -7.40 15.05 13.68
N GLY A 289 -8.16 15.84 12.94
CA GLY A 289 -8.16 17.28 13.04
C GLY A 289 -8.87 17.89 11.84
N SER A 290 -9.43 19.08 12.01
CA SER A 290 -10.20 19.76 10.97
C SER A 290 -9.31 19.94 9.73
N ALA A 291 -9.62 19.20 8.66
CA ALA A 291 -9.06 19.47 7.35
C ALA A 291 -9.52 20.87 6.94
N LYS A 292 -8.57 21.75 6.65
CA LYS A 292 -8.83 23.16 6.31
C LYS A 292 -7.85 23.56 5.22
N LEU A 293 -8.31 24.45 4.34
CA LEU A 293 -7.44 25.16 3.42
C LEU A 293 -6.41 25.95 4.23
N LEU A 294 -5.15 25.85 3.82
CA LEU A 294 -4.03 26.53 4.47
C LEU A 294 -3.47 27.60 3.55
N ASP A 295 -2.84 28.61 4.14
CA ASP A 295 -1.93 29.50 3.43
C ASP A 295 -0.57 28.81 3.18
N GLY A 296 0.30 29.42 2.37
CA GLY A 296 1.62 28.84 2.05
C GLY A 296 2.46 28.53 3.29
N ALA A 297 2.44 29.41 4.30
CA ALA A 297 3.14 29.19 5.57
C ALA A 297 2.53 28.04 6.39
N GLY A 298 1.21 27.88 6.38
CA GLY A 298 0.48 26.79 7.01
C GLY A 298 0.84 25.44 6.41
N TYR A 299 0.92 25.35 5.08
CA TYR A 299 1.33 24.12 4.39
C TYR A 299 2.73 23.70 4.79
N LYS A 300 3.69 24.63 4.82
CA LYS A 300 5.07 24.36 5.23
C LYS A 300 5.14 23.81 6.67
N ARG A 301 4.54 24.51 7.63
CA ARG A 301 4.50 24.07 9.04
C ARG A 301 3.85 22.71 9.21
N ARG A 302 2.81 22.42 8.42
CA ARG A 302 2.12 21.12 8.47
C ARG A 302 2.97 20.03 7.85
N ALA A 303 3.58 20.26 6.69
CA ALA A 303 4.49 19.30 6.05
C ALA A 303 5.64 18.89 6.99
N GLU A 304 6.26 19.86 7.67
CA GLU A 304 7.30 19.63 8.68
C GLU A 304 6.82 18.73 9.83
N LYS A 305 5.59 18.92 10.32
CA LYS A 305 4.98 18.07 11.36
C LYS A 305 4.65 16.66 10.90
N LEU A 306 4.37 16.48 9.60
CA LEU A 306 4.00 15.19 9.03
C LEU A 306 5.23 14.32 8.67
N CYS A 307 6.42 14.91 8.66
CA CYS A 307 7.69 14.21 8.46
C CYS A 307 7.96 13.21 9.59
N ASN A 308 8.28 11.97 9.23
CA ASN A 308 8.69 10.93 10.18
C ASN A 308 10.19 10.64 9.99
N PRO A 309 11.06 10.97 10.95
CA PRO A 309 12.51 10.77 10.82
C PRO A 309 12.92 9.29 10.78
N LYS A 310 12.04 8.36 11.21
CA LYS A 310 12.30 6.91 11.22
C LYS A 310 12.01 6.22 9.89
N ILE A 311 11.24 6.86 9.00
CA ILE A 311 11.02 6.40 7.64
C ILE A 311 12.04 7.16 6.79
N LYS A 312 12.77 6.47 5.89
CA LYS A 312 13.83 7.07 5.04
C LYS A 312 13.41 8.49 4.64
N PRO A 313 14.17 9.52 5.08
CA PRO A 313 13.65 10.88 5.17
C PRO A 313 13.13 11.33 3.81
N TYR A 314 11.86 11.72 3.81
CA TYR A 314 11.29 12.53 2.77
C TYR A 314 12.01 13.88 2.81
N THR A 315 12.96 14.13 1.91
CA THR A 315 13.56 15.45 1.79
C THR A 315 12.56 16.36 1.10
N VAL A 316 11.79 17.10 1.91
CA VAL A 316 11.10 18.29 1.43
C VAL A 316 12.19 19.26 0.97
N GLY A 317 12.36 19.38 -0.34
CA GLY A 317 13.25 20.39 -0.92
C GLY A 317 12.68 21.77 -0.66
N VAL A 318 12.96 22.36 0.50
CA VAL A 318 12.53 23.72 0.80
C VAL A 318 13.42 24.68 0.01
N ASN A 319 13.06 24.93 -1.25
CA ASN A 319 13.56 26.14 -1.89
C ASN A 319 12.82 27.32 -1.23
N SER A 320 13.55 28.11 -0.45
CA SER A 320 13.00 29.09 0.51
C SER A 320 12.09 30.17 -0.08
N GLN A 321 12.01 30.27 -1.41
CA GLN A 321 11.25 31.28 -2.13
C GLN A 321 9.93 30.79 -2.73
N ASP A 322 9.65 29.49 -2.74
CA ASP A 322 8.39 28.96 -3.29
C ASP A 322 7.79 27.89 -2.35
N PRO A 323 6.72 28.20 -1.59
CA PRO A 323 6.06 27.24 -0.69
C PRO A 323 5.46 26.04 -1.43
N ASN A 324 5.42 26.06 -2.76
CA ASN A 324 4.86 25.00 -3.57
C ASN A 324 5.89 23.88 -3.93
N TRP A 325 7.17 24.05 -3.58
CA TRP A 325 8.30 23.14 -3.90
C TRP A 325 8.38 21.83 -3.09
N LEU A 326 7.25 21.25 -2.70
CA LEU A 326 7.21 19.97 -1.98
C LEU A 326 7.57 18.79 -2.91
N TYR A 327 8.86 18.55 -3.14
CA TYR A 327 9.35 17.35 -3.85
C TYR A 327 9.47 16.15 -2.90
N TYR A 328 9.11 14.95 -3.38
CA TYR A 328 9.28 13.70 -2.65
C TYR A 328 9.89 12.62 -3.56
N ASP A 329 11.08 12.14 -3.20
CA ASP A 329 11.67 10.94 -3.80
C ASP A 329 11.16 9.70 -3.04
N CYS A 330 10.22 8.99 -3.64
CA CYS A 330 9.73 7.73 -3.07
C CYS A 330 9.64 6.71 -4.20
N SER A 331 10.61 5.79 -4.24
CA SER A 331 10.75 4.74 -5.25
C SER A 331 10.63 3.37 -4.59
N THR A 332 9.40 2.96 -4.23
CA THR A 332 9.16 1.55 -3.93
C THR A 332 7.94 1.07 -4.71
N ASP A 333 8.18 0.40 -5.85
CA ASP A 333 7.15 -0.23 -6.68
C ASP A 333 6.50 -1.47 -6.03
N GLU A 334 6.75 -1.70 -4.74
CA GLU A 334 6.22 -2.84 -4.00
C GLU A 334 4.73 -2.72 -3.70
N ASP A 335 4.01 -3.83 -3.83
CA ASP A 335 2.61 -3.94 -3.47
C ASP A 335 2.48 -4.01 -1.94
N SER A 336 1.66 -3.15 -1.33
CA SER A 336 1.34 -3.31 0.10
C SER A 336 0.18 -4.31 0.17
N SER A 337 0.51 -5.55 0.50
CA SER A 337 -0.43 -6.66 0.63
C SER A 337 -1.31 -6.55 1.89
N ASP A 338 -1.59 -5.34 2.36
CA ASP A 338 -2.22 -5.08 3.66
C ASP A 338 -3.74 -4.89 3.51
N TYR A 339 -4.41 -5.97 3.13
CA TYR A 339 -5.83 -6.00 2.78
C TYR A 339 -6.78 -6.35 3.94
N TYR A 340 -6.29 -6.90 5.06
CA TYR A 340 -7.11 -7.36 6.21
C TYR A 340 -7.08 -6.41 7.40
N GLU A 341 -8.12 -6.38 8.24
CA GLU A 341 -8.28 -5.36 9.30
C GLU A 341 -7.28 -5.44 10.48
N SER A 342 -6.59 -6.57 10.66
CA SER A 342 -5.75 -6.89 11.83
C SER A 342 -4.45 -6.09 12.00
N ASP A 343 -4.17 -5.11 11.13
CA ASP A 343 -2.86 -4.45 11.08
C ASP A 343 -2.71 -3.31 12.09
N GLU A 344 -2.84 -3.58 13.38
CA GLU A 344 -2.64 -2.60 14.48
C GLU A 344 -3.79 -1.60 14.60
N GLU A 345 -4.75 -1.90 15.48
CA GLU A 345 -5.24 -0.82 16.34
C GLU A 345 -4.02 -0.37 17.16
N GLU A 346 -3.32 0.68 16.75
CA GLU A 346 -2.59 1.47 17.73
C GLU A 346 -3.65 1.81 18.77
N MET A 347 -3.59 1.16 19.95
CA MET A 347 -4.27 1.65 21.13
C MET A 347 -3.84 3.11 21.26
N GLU A 348 -4.72 4.02 20.85
CA GLU A 348 -4.72 5.38 21.36
C GLU A 348 -4.91 5.21 22.87
N ILE A 349 -3.79 5.03 23.58
CA ILE A 349 -3.70 5.56 24.92
C ILE A 349 -3.88 7.05 24.68
N ASP A 350 -5.12 7.52 24.86
CA ASP A 350 -5.43 8.91 25.05
C ASP A 350 -4.54 9.39 26.19
N ALA A 351 -3.35 9.87 25.83
CA ALA A 351 -2.57 10.73 26.68
C ALA A 351 -3.31 12.06 26.73
N LYS A 352 -4.45 12.06 27.45
CA LYS A 352 -4.75 13.20 28.29
C LYS A 352 -3.51 13.37 29.14
N LEU A 353 -2.76 14.42 28.82
CA LEU A 353 -1.81 15.04 29.72
C LEU A 353 -2.56 15.29 31.02
N ASP A 354 -2.44 14.35 31.94
CA ASP A 354 -2.67 14.56 33.35
C ASP A 354 -1.29 14.44 33.99
N ASP A 355 -0.87 15.54 34.61
CA ASP A 355 0.42 15.68 35.25
C ASP A 355 0.49 14.72 36.43
N GLY A 356 1.37 13.74 36.33
CA GLY A 356 1.83 12.95 37.46
C GLY A 356 1.45 11.49 37.40
N LEU A 357 2.43 10.65 37.01
CA LEU A 357 2.84 9.40 37.66
C LEU A 357 3.59 8.49 36.65
N GLU A 358 4.92 8.62 36.60
CA GLU A 358 5.81 7.47 36.36
C GLU A 358 5.92 6.73 37.71
N PRO A 359 5.66 5.41 37.78
CA PRO A 359 6.71 4.45 37.45
C PRO A 359 6.17 3.08 36.98
N PHE A 360 5.88 2.91 35.68
CA PHE A 360 5.58 1.56 35.15
C PHE A 360 6.26 1.23 33.80
N LYS A 361 7.14 2.09 33.29
CA LYS A 361 7.87 1.83 32.02
C LYS A 361 9.16 1.03 32.17
N ARG A 362 9.53 0.58 33.38
CA ARG A 362 10.86 0.00 33.64
C ARG A 362 11.06 -1.47 33.24
N THR A 363 10.02 -2.25 32.99
CA THR A 363 10.17 -3.72 32.86
C THR A 363 10.51 -4.24 31.46
N ARG A 364 10.29 -3.47 30.37
CA ARG A 364 10.58 -3.96 29.00
C ARG A 364 12.02 -3.70 28.54
N PHE A 365 12.67 -2.67 29.07
CA PHE A 365 14.04 -2.31 28.68
C PHE A 365 15.10 -3.22 29.33
N GLU A 366 14.88 -3.66 30.58
CA GLU A 366 15.85 -4.50 31.30
C GLU A 366 15.95 -5.93 30.73
N PHE A 367 14.90 -6.42 30.06
CA PHE A 367 14.90 -7.75 29.45
C PHE A 367 15.70 -7.80 28.13
N GLN A 368 15.63 -6.74 27.31
CA GLN A 368 16.39 -6.66 26.06
C GLN A 368 17.89 -6.43 26.30
N ASP A 369 18.24 -5.68 27.35
CA ASP A 369 19.64 -5.39 27.65
C ASP A 369 20.38 -6.60 28.26
N ARG A 370 19.69 -7.46 29.03
CA ARG A 370 20.24 -8.72 29.55
C ARG A 370 20.57 -9.74 28.45
N ILE A 371 19.79 -9.79 27.37
CA ILE A 371 20.07 -10.67 26.22
C ILE A 371 21.22 -10.11 25.38
N GLY A 372 21.25 -8.79 25.18
CA GLY A 372 22.32 -8.12 24.42
C GLY A 372 23.69 -8.13 25.10
N LYS A 373 23.74 -8.24 26.44
CA LYS A 373 25.01 -8.34 27.18
C LYS A 373 25.59 -9.76 27.16
N ARG A 374 24.76 -10.79 27.36
CA ARG A 374 25.20 -12.21 27.28
C ARG A 374 25.67 -12.65 25.90
N ALA A 375 25.19 -12.02 24.83
CA ALA A 375 25.65 -12.30 23.46
C ALA A 375 27.00 -11.63 23.12
N ARG A 376 27.37 -10.55 23.82
CA ARG A 376 28.66 -9.86 23.64
C ARG A 376 29.80 -10.49 24.43
N ASP A 377 29.50 -11.13 25.56
CA ASP A 377 30.53 -11.79 26.38
C ASP A 377 30.87 -13.22 25.91
N ARG A 378 30.27 -13.68 24.79
CA ARG A 378 30.50 -15.03 24.20
C ARG A 378 31.05 -15.00 22.76
N LEU A 379 31.28 -13.81 22.22
CA LEU A 379 32.04 -13.55 20.98
C LEU A 379 33.39 -12.95 21.37
#